data_AF-A0A4Q3RXF5-F1
#
_entry.id   AF-A0A4Q3RXF5-F1
#
_cell.length_a   1.000
_cell.length_b   1.000
_cell.length_c   1.000
_cell.angle_alpha   90.00
_cell.angle_beta   90.00
_cell.angle_gamma   90.00
#
_symmetry.space_group_name_H-M   'P 1'
#
loop_
_entity.id
_entity.type
_entity.pdbx_description
1 polymer ?
#
loop_
_entity_poly.entity_id
_entity_poly.type
_entity_poly.pdbx_seq_one_letter_code
_entity_poly.pdbx_strand_id
1 'polypeptide(L)'
;MSGKPIPARPGMGAQAARLAEILRVDQAGELAAVHIYRGQRAVMDRAPGQMRIAGQLAEMEGHEQVHLSRFNEILSERGVRPTVMSPVWRLAGFALGAGTALLGEKAAHACTEAVETVIEQHYAGQAPD
;
A
#
# COMPACT_ATOMS: atom_id res chain seq x y z
N MET A 1 -2.00 -25.25 36.65
CA MET A 1 -2.50 -25.13 35.27
C MET A 1 -3.62 -24.09 35.28
N SER A 2 -3.36 -22.88 34.78
CA SER A 2 -4.31 -21.76 34.84
C SER A 2 -5.34 -21.89 33.72
N GLY A 3 -6.53 -22.41 34.03
CA GLY A 3 -7.67 -22.47 33.12
C GLY A 3 -8.28 -21.10 32.90
N LYS A 4 -7.65 -20.28 32.06
CA LYS A 4 -8.22 -19.01 31.60
C LYS A 4 -9.37 -19.36 30.63
N PRO A 5 -10.61 -18.90 30.87
CA PRO A 5 -11.71 -19.19 29.97
C PRO A 5 -11.41 -18.59 28.60
N ILE A 6 -11.59 -19.39 27.56
CA ILE A 6 -11.47 -18.94 26.17
C ILE A 6 -12.52 -17.84 25.97
N PRO A 7 -12.14 -16.62 25.54
CA PRO A 7 -13.11 -15.56 25.32
C PRO A 7 -14.14 -16.00 24.29
N ALA A 8 -15.39 -15.57 24.49
CA ALA A 8 -16.48 -15.89 23.57
C ALA A 8 -16.10 -15.47 22.14
N ARG A 9 -16.37 -16.36 21.16
CA ARG A 9 -16.10 -16.07 19.75
C ARG A 9 -16.80 -14.77 19.35
N PRO A 10 -16.12 -13.82 18.68
CA PRO A 10 -16.75 -12.58 18.26
C PRO A 10 -17.98 -12.88 17.39
N GLY A 11 -19.11 -12.24 17.70
CA GLY A 11 -20.32 -12.35 16.89
C GLY A 11 -20.07 -11.90 15.44
N MET A 12 -20.95 -12.28 14.51
CA MET A 12 -20.76 -12.01 13.06
C MET A 12 -20.47 -10.52 12.74
N GLY A 13 -21.05 -9.58 13.49
CA GLY A 13 -20.80 -8.15 13.34
C GLY A 13 -19.36 -7.72 13.65
N ALA A 14 -18.70 -8.37 14.62
CA ALA A 14 -17.31 -8.08 14.96
C ALA A 14 -16.34 -8.56 13.87
N GLN A 15 -16.64 -9.70 13.23
CA GLN A 15 -15.85 -10.20 12.10
C GLN A 15 -16.00 -9.29 10.87
N ALA A 16 -17.23 -8.83 10.57
CA ALA A 16 -17.47 -7.89 9.49
C ALA A 16 -16.78 -6.54 9.72
N ALA A 17 -16.81 -6.01 10.95
CA ALA A 17 -16.11 -4.78 11.32
C ALA A 17 -14.59 -4.93 11.17
N ARG A 18 -14.03 -6.05 11.63
CA ARG A 18 -12.60 -6.35 11.48
C ARG A 18 -12.19 -6.44 10.02
N LEU A 19 -13.00 -7.09 9.19
CA LEU A 19 -12.73 -7.17 7.76
C LEU A 19 -12.77 -5.78 7.09
N ALA A 20 -13.73 -4.94 7.48
CA ALA A 20 -13.81 -3.56 6.99
C ALA A 20 -12.61 -2.69 7.43
N GLU A 21 -11.98 -2.99 8.57
CA GLU A 21 -10.72 -2.37 8.97
C GLU A 21 -9.57 -2.80 8.06
N ILE A 22 -9.40 -4.12 7.87
CA ILE A 22 -8.34 -4.70 7.02
C ILE A 22 -8.41 -4.12 5.61
N LEU A 23 -9.57 -4.20 4.96
CA LEU A 23 -9.76 -3.71 3.59
C LEU A 23 -9.45 -2.21 3.43
N ARG A 24 -9.70 -1.40 4.47
CA ARG A 24 -9.35 0.04 4.44
C ARG A 24 -7.86 0.26 4.55
N VAL A 25 -7.16 -0.55 5.34
CA VAL A 25 -5.71 -0.46 5.50
C VAL A 25 -5.03 -0.91 4.21
N ASP A 26 -5.43 -2.06 3.65
CA ASP A 26 -4.89 -2.56 2.39
C ASP A 26 -5.06 -1.54 1.27
N GLN A 27 -6.29 -1.06 1.06
CA GLN A 27 -6.58 -0.07 0.03
C GLN A 27 -5.77 1.22 0.22
N ALA A 28 -5.56 1.66 1.46
CA ALA A 28 -4.75 2.84 1.74
C ALA A 28 -3.26 2.60 1.46
N GLY A 29 -2.76 1.39 1.75
CA GLY A 29 -1.40 0.96 1.41
C GLY A 29 -1.16 0.99 -0.10
N GLU A 30 -2.04 0.37 -0.87
CA GLU A 30 -1.98 0.36 -2.33
C GLU A 30 -2.06 1.77 -2.93
N LEU A 31 -2.91 2.63 -2.35
CA LEU A 31 -2.99 4.03 -2.75
C LEU A 31 -1.67 4.78 -2.50
N ALA A 32 -1.03 4.54 -1.35
CA ALA A 32 0.25 5.16 -1.04
C ALA A 32 1.36 4.64 -1.99
N ALA A 33 1.41 3.33 -2.25
CA ALA A 33 2.39 2.70 -3.13
C ALA A 33 2.35 3.28 -4.56
N VAL A 34 1.16 3.34 -5.17
CA VAL A 34 0.95 4.01 -6.48
C VAL A 34 1.51 5.44 -6.47
N HIS A 35 1.28 6.19 -5.40
CA HIS A 35 1.74 7.57 -5.30
C HIS A 35 3.25 7.70 -5.03
N ILE A 36 3.87 6.75 -4.32
CA ILE A 36 5.33 6.66 -4.17
C ILE A 36 5.99 6.46 -5.53
N TYR A 37 5.53 5.48 -6.32
CA TYR A 37 6.07 5.23 -7.65
C TYR A 37 5.88 6.43 -8.58
N ARG A 38 4.72 7.09 -8.56
CA ARG A 38 4.50 8.36 -9.27
C ARG A 38 5.48 9.45 -8.85
N GLY A 39 5.75 9.58 -7.55
CA GLY A 39 6.70 10.55 -7.02
C GLY A 39 8.13 10.28 -7.51
N GLN A 40 8.56 9.01 -7.46
CA GLN A 40 9.89 8.61 -7.93
C GLN A 40 10.05 8.89 -9.43
N ARG A 41 9.05 8.52 -10.25
CA ARG A 41 9.05 8.79 -11.70
C ARG A 41 9.13 10.27 -12.03
N ALA A 42 8.40 11.12 -11.30
CA ALA A 42 8.42 12.56 -11.54
C ALA A 42 9.85 13.15 -11.51
N VAL A 43 10.75 12.54 -10.73
CA VAL A 43 12.16 12.90 -10.64
C VAL A 43 13.00 12.12 -11.66
N MET A 44 12.88 10.78 -11.69
CA MET A 44 13.75 9.92 -12.50
C MET A 44 13.53 10.08 -14.01
N ASP A 45 12.32 10.38 -14.46
CA ASP A 45 12.00 10.62 -15.88
C ASP A 45 12.80 11.82 -16.45
N ARG A 46 13.25 12.72 -15.58
CA ARG A 46 13.99 13.95 -15.93
C ARG A 46 15.49 13.84 -15.66
N ALA A 47 15.94 12.75 -15.03
CA ALA A 47 17.34 12.57 -14.66
C ALA A 47 18.14 11.94 -15.82
N PRO A 48 19.27 12.54 -16.26
CA PRO A 48 20.09 11.98 -17.32
C PRO A 48 20.59 10.57 -16.98
N GLY A 49 20.43 9.63 -17.92
CA GLY A 49 20.88 8.24 -17.75
C GLY A 49 19.95 7.33 -16.96
N GLN A 50 18.81 7.83 -16.47
CA GLN A 50 17.89 7.08 -15.60
C GLN A 50 16.68 6.45 -16.32
N MET A 51 16.65 6.45 -17.66
CA MET A 51 15.52 5.94 -18.46
C MET A 51 15.13 4.50 -18.12
N ARG A 52 16.11 3.63 -17.85
CA ARG A 52 15.84 2.23 -17.49
C ARG A 52 15.02 2.13 -16.20
N ILE A 53 15.39 2.93 -15.20
CA ILE A 53 14.77 2.90 -13.87
C ILE A 53 13.41 3.57 -13.90
N ALA A 54 13.30 4.69 -14.61
CA ALA A 54 12.01 5.30 -14.95
C ALA A 54 11.03 4.29 -15.56
N GLY A 55 11.49 3.46 -16.50
CA GLY A 55 10.68 2.38 -17.09
C GLY A 55 10.24 1.33 -16.08
N GLN A 56 11.16 0.86 -15.22
CA GLN A 56 10.83 -0.09 -14.15
C GLN A 56 9.81 0.48 -13.16
N LEU A 57 9.99 1.72 -12.73
CA LEU A 57 9.05 2.40 -11.83
C LEU A 57 7.66 2.57 -12.46
N ALA A 58 7.58 2.74 -13.78
CA ALA A 58 6.31 2.81 -14.50
C ALA A 58 5.58 1.47 -14.53
N GLU A 59 6.31 0.37 -14.68
CA GLU A 59 5.78 -0.99 -14.59
C GLU A 59 5.26 -1.28 -13.18
N MET A 60 6.06 -0.97 -12.15
CA MET A 60 5.68 -1.15 -10.75
C MET A 60 4.45 -0.31 -10.37
N GLU A 61 4.40 0.97 -10.79
CA GLU A 61 3.19 1.80 -10.63
C GLU A 61 1.95 1.11 -11.24
N GLY A 62 2.12 0.48 -12.41
CA GLY A 62 1.08 -0.25 -13.09
C GLY A 62 0.56 -1.45 -12.29
N HIS A 63 1.47 -2.22 -11.67
CA HIS A 63 1.11 -3.35 -10.81
C HIS A 63 0.28 -2.89 -9.60
N GLU A 64 0.72 -1.86 -8.88
CA GLU A 64 -0.04 -1.34 -7.73
C GLU A 64 -1.35 -0.69 -8.15
N GLN A 65 -1.42 -0.11 -9.35
CA GLN A 65 -2.66 0.44 -9.85
C GLN A 65 -3.72 -0.66 -10.08
N VAL A 66 -3.30 -1.87 -10.45
CA VAL A 66 -4.18 -3.05 -10.54
C VAL A 66 -4.63 -3.49 -9.15
N HIS A 67 -3.72 -3.60 -8.18
CA HIS A 67 -4.06 -3.93 -6.80
C HIS A 67 -5.04 -2.93 -6.18
N LEU A 68 -4.74 -1.63 -6.28
CA LEU A 68 -5.61 -0.55 -5.83
C LEU A 68 -7.01 -0.63 -6.45
N SER A 69 -7.10 -0.90 -7.75
CA SER A 69 -8.38 -1.07 -8.45
C SER A 69 -9.15 -2.25 -7.87
N ARG A 70 -8.47 -3.37 -7.63
CA ARG A 70 -9.08 -4.56 -7.05
C ARG A 70 -9.62 -4.32 -5.64
N PHE A 71 -8.88 -3.62 -4.78
CA PHE A 71 -9.38 -3.26 -3.45
C PHE A 71 -10.55 -2.28 -3.50
N ASN A 72 -10.55 -1.33 -4.43
CA ASN A 72 -11.70 -0.43 -4.61
C ASN A 72 -12.98 -1.19 -5.00
N GLU A 73 -12.87 -2.19 -5.87
CA GLU A 73 -13.99 -3.08 -6.21
C GLU A 73 -14.49 -3.83 -4.97
N ILE A 74 -13.58 -4.46 -4.21
CA ILE A 74 -13.93 -5.24 -3.01
C ILE A 74 -14.59 -4.34 -1.93
N LEU A 75 -14.07 -3.13 -1.73
CA LEU A 75 -14.68 -2.14 -0.83
C LEU A 75 -16.11 -1.81 -1.27
N SER A 76 -16.31 -1.56 -2.56
CA SER A 76 -17.63 -1.26 -3.13
C SER A 76 -18.60 -2.43 -2.98
N GLU A 77 -18.19 -3.64 -3.33
CA GLU A 77 -18.99 -4.88 -3.21
C GLU A 77 -19.43 -5.14 -1.76
N ARG A 78 -18.57 -4.81 -0.79
CA ARG A 78 -18.83 -5.03 0.65
C ARG A 78 -19.45 -3.83 1.36
N GLY A 79 -19.71 -2.73 0.66
CA GLY A 79 -20.27 -1.50 1.24
C GLY A 79 -19.34 -0.83 2.27
N VAL A 80 -18.02 -1.04 2.16
CA VAL A 80 -17.01 -0.44 3.03
C VAL A 80 -16.49 0.84 2.37
N ARG A 81 -16.49 1.95 3.12
CA ARG A 81 -15.94 3.21 2.61
C ARG A 81 -14.41 3.20 2.75
N PRO A 82 -13.66 3.77 1.78
CA PRO A 82 -12.23 4.00 1.95
C PRO A 82 -11.98 4.98 3.11
N THR A 83 -10.72 5.05 3.55
CA THR A 83 -10.34 5.98 4.62
C THR A 83 -10.53 7.45 4.21
N VAL A 84 -11.00 8.29 5.13
CA VAL A 84 -11.08 9.75 4.91
C VAL A 84 -9.71 10.39 4.72
N MET A 85 -8.64 9.71 5.15
CA MET A 85 -7.26 10.17 5.03
C MET A 85 -6.64 9.91 3.65
N SER A 86 -7.37 9.35 2.68
CA SER A 86 -6.85 9.09 1.33
C SER A 86 -6.13 10.30 0.69
N PRO A 87 -6.61 11.55 0.81
CA PRO A 87 -5.89 12.71 0.26
C PRO A 87 -4.51 12.91 0.90
N VAL A 88 -4.39 12.65 2.21
CA VAL A 88 -3.12 12.73 2.95
C VAL A 88 -2.16 11.66 2.45
N TRP A 89 -2.63 10.42 2.27
CA TRP A 89 -1.79 9.32 1.79
C TRP A 89 -1.29 9.51 0.36
N ARG A 90 -2.11 10.09 -0.52
CA ARG A 90 -1.68 10.46 -1.87
C ARG A 90 -0.53 11.46 -1.85
N LEU A 91 -0.65 12.50 -1.02
CA LEU A 91 0.36 13.54 -0.89
C LEU A 91 1.63 13.01 -0.24
N ALA A 92 1.50 12.29 0.88
CA ALA A 92 2.61 11.73 1.63
C ALA A 92 3.39 10.71 0.80
N GLY A 93 2.70 9.80 0.10
CA GLY A 93 3.34 8.82 -0.79
C GLY A 93 4.11 9.50 -1.91
N PHE A 94 3.49 10.47 -2.59
CA PHE A 94 4.18 11.23 -3.64
C PHE A 94 5.40 11.99 -3.11
N ALA A 95 5.27 12.68 -1.98
CA ALA A 95 6.37 13.43 -1.38
C ALA A 95 7.53 12.52 -0.97
N LEU A 96 7.23 11.34 -0.40
CA LEU A 96 8.22 10.34 -0.03
C LEU A 96 8.96 9.80 -1.27
N GLY A 97 8.21 9.42 -2.30
CA GLY A 97 8.77 8.91 -3.55
C GLY A 97 9.64 9.95 -4.27
N ALA A 98 9.15 11.17 -4.42
CA ALA A 98 9.92 12.25 -5.04
C ALA A 98 11.15 12.61 -4.19
N GLY A 99 10.99 12.72 -2.86
CA GLY A 99 12.08 13.03 -1.94
C GLY A 99 13.21 11.99 -2.00
N THR A 100 12.88 10.71 -1.97
CA THR A 100 13.88 9.63 -2.07
C THR A 100 14.54 9.58 -3.44
N ALA A 101 13.81 9.81 -4.51
CA ALA A 101 14.39 9.90 -5.85
C ALA A 101 15.34 11.10 -6.02
N LEU A 102 15.06 12.24 -5.37
CA LEU A 102 15.97 13.39 -5.34
C LEU A 102 17.28 13.09 -4.59
N LEU A 103 17.26 12.16 -3.63
CA LEU A 103 18.46 11.67 -2.95
C LEU A 103 19.28 10.68 -3.80
N GLY A 104 18.75 10.28 -4.95
CA GLY A 104 19.41 9.44 -5.95
C GLY A 104 18.80 8.04 -6.09
N GLU A 105 19.27 7.34 -7.12
CA GLU A 105 18.81 6.01 -7.52
C GLU A 105 18.79 4.99 -6.38
N LYS A 106 19.86 4.91 -5.59
CA LYS A 106 19.94 3.93 -4.47
C LYS A 106 18.89 4.20 -3.39
N ALA A 107 18.61 5.47 -3.09
CA ALA A 107 17.60 5.84 -2.10
C ALA A 107 16.18 5.56 -2.62
N ALA A 108 15.93 5.78 -3.91
CA ALA A 108 14.68 5.37 -4.54
C ALA A 108 14.48 3.85 -4.46
N HIS A 109 15.50 3.05 -4.84
CA HIS A 109 15.41 1.59 -4.75
C HIS A 109 15.19 1.08 -3.32
N ALA A 110 15.89 1.64 -2.33
CA ALA A 110 15.68 1.28 -0.93
C ALA A 110 14.26 1.62 -0.45
N CYS A 111 13.69 2.74 -0.90
CA CYS A 111 12.30 3.09 -0.62
C CYS A 111 11.34 2.07 -1.24
N THR A 112 11.56 1.69 -2.49
CA THR A 112 10.77 0.68 -3.19
C THR A 112 10.82 -0.68 -2.47
N GLU A 113 12.01 -1.17 -2.14
CA GLU A 113 12.18 -2.44 -1.41
C GLU A 113 11.48 -2.43 -0.05
N ALA A 114 11.58 -1.31 0.68
CA ALA A 114 10.91 -1.17 1.97
C ALA A 114 9.38 -1.18 1.85
N VAL A 115 8.83 -0.57 0.80
CA VAL A 115 7.37 -0.58 0.53
C VAL A 115 6.89 -2.00 0.25
N GLU A 116 7.52 -2.70 -0.70
CA GLU A 116 7.18 -4.09 -1.05
C GLU A 116 7.24 -5.00 0.17
N THR A 117 8.32 -4.90 0.96
CA THR A 117 8.48 -5.69 2.19
C THR A 117 7.33 -5.48 3.17
N VAL A 118 6.89 -4.24 3.37
CA VAL A 118 5.81 -3.93 4.31
C VAL A 118 4.46 -4.43 3.78
N ILE A 119 4.20 -4.30 2.48
CA ILE A 119 2.98 -4.82 1.85
C ILE A 119 2.92 -6.34 1.98
N GLU A 120 4.01 -7.04 1.63
CA GLU A 120 4.12 -8.50 1.75
C GLU A 120 3.91 -8.98 3.19
N GLN A 121 4.54 -8.31 4.17
CA GLN A 121 4.35 -8.63 5.59
C GLN A 121 2.91 -8.41 6.03
N HIS A 122 2.23 -7.38 5.51
CA HIS A 122 0.84 -7.11 5.83
C HIS A 122 -0.06 -8.25 5.32
N TYR A 123 0.16 -8.72 4.10
CA TYR A 123 -0.59 -9.85 3.53
C TYR A 123 -0.29 -11.17 4.23
N ALA A 124 0.98 -11.45 4.54
CA ALA A 124 1.35 -12.65 5.29
C ALA A 124 0.69 -12.68 6.68
N GLY A 125 0.61 -11.53 7.35
CA GLY A 125 -0.05 -11.41 8.66
C GLY A 125 -1.58 -11.49 8.62
N GLN A 126 -2.19 -11.46 7.43
CA GLN A 126 -3.64 -11.60 7.23
C GLN A 126 -4.06 -13.01 6.82
N ALA A 127 -3.13 -13.82 6.32
CA ALA A 127 -3.40 -15.22 6.00
C ALA A 127 -3.68 -16.00 7.30
N PRO A 128 -4.68 -16.90 7.32
CA PRO A 128 -4.85 -17.83 8.42
C PRO A 128 -3.68 -18.83 8.45
N ASP A 129 -3.20 -19.18 9.65
CA ASP A 129 -2.25 -20.28 9.89
C ASP A 129 -2.76 -21.63 9.35
#